data_AF-A0A7Y6ZKI1-F1
#
_entry.id   AF-A0A7Y6ZKI1-F1
#
_cell.length_a   1.000
_cell.length_b   1.000
_cell.length_c   1.000
_cell.angle_alpha   90.00
_cell.angle_beta   90.00
_cell.angle_gamma   90.00
#
_symmetry.space_group_name_H-M   'P 1'
#
loop_
_entity.id
_entity.type
_entity.pdbx_description
1 polymer ?
#
loop_
_entity_poly.entity_id
_entity_poly.type
_entity_poly.pdbx_seq_one_letter_code
_entity_poly.pdbx_strand_id
1 'polypeptide(L)'
;MERKNKRHSALFVVLGMISTLTLGFTFGKLAGEINPQTIDSAAGIIGLSFSPAEKDSMISRLEFQLRNLEASREYKLDNSIAPALVFNPLPVGFEPETRQMPVDFGLAENVQLPSRDVDIAYTPVHELAV
;
A
#
# COMPACT_ATOMS: atom_id res chain seq x y z
N MET A 1 -48.03 38.46 -36.03
CA MET A 1 -46.69 38.14 -36.55
C MET A 1 -45.78 37.77 -35.38
N GLU A 2 -45.77 36.53 -34.85
CA GLU A 2 -44.88 36.23 -33.69
C GLU A 2 -44.64 34.73 -33.41
N ARG A 3 -44.54 33.88 -34.43
CA ARG A 3 -44.31 32.43 -34.23
C ARG A 3 -42.96 31.92 -34.72
N LYS A 4 -42.22 32.70 -35.51
CA LYS A 4 -41.00 32.22 -36.18
C LYS A 4 -39.77 32.17 -35.23
N ASN A 5 -39.65 33.10 -34.29
CA ASN A 5 -38.44 33.21 -33.44
C ASN A 5 -38.40 32.22 -32.26
N LYS A 6 -39.56 31.77 -31.75
CA LYS A 6 -39.63 30.81 -30.63
C LYS A 6 -39.09 29.42 -30.99
N ARG A 7 -39.20 28.99 -32.26
CA ARG A 7 -38.64 27.72 -32.74
C ARG A 7 -37.11 27.73 -32.78
N HIS A 8 -36.52 28.83 -33.24
CA HIS A 8 -35.07 28.99 -33.23
C HIS A 8 -34.52 29.09 -31.81
N SER A 9 -35.18 29.84 -30.92
CA SER A 9 -34.81 29.89 -29.49
C SER A 9 -34.90 28.52 -28.79
N ALA A 10 -35.98 27.75 -29.04
CA ALA A 10 -36.10 26.39 -28.50
C ALA A 10 -35.01 25.45 -29.05
N LEU A 11 -34.67 25.57 -30.34
CA LEU A 11 -33.55 24.83 -30.94
C LEU A 11 -32.21 25.15 -30.27
N PHE A 12 -31.90 26.42 -30.00
CA PHE A 12 -30.65 26.80 -29.30
C PHE A 12 -30.59 26.26 -27.87
N VAL A 13 -31.71 26.28 -27.14
CA VAL A 13 -31.80 25.74 -25.78
C VAL A 13 -31.60 24.22 -25.76
N VAL A 14 -32.20 23.49 -26.70
CA VAL A 14 -32.00 22.04 -26.83
C VAL A 14 -30.56 21.72 -27.20
N LEU A 15 -29.95 22.51 -28.10
CA LEU A 15 -28.55 22.31 -28.50
C LEU A 15 -27.57 22.58 -27.35
N GLY A 16 -27.85 23.59 -26.51
CA GLY A 16 -27.11 23.85 -25.27
C GLY A 16 -27.26 22.75 -24.23
N MET A 17 -28.47 22.21 -24.04
CA MET A 17 -28.66 21.06 -23.15
C MET A 17 -27.89 19.83 -23.63
N ILE A 18 -27.96 19.53 -24.93
CA ILE A 18 -27.21 18.42 -25.52
C ILE A 18 -25.71 18.62 -25.34
N SER A 19 -25.17 19.83 -25.57
CA SER A 19 -23.74 20.08 -25.39
C SER A 19 -23.30 19.94 -23.93
N THR A 20 -24.08 20.43 -22.97
CA THR A 20 -23.76 20.27 -21.54
C THR A 20 -23.83 18.82 -21.09
N LEU A 21 -24.79 18.03 -21.58
CA LEU A 21 -24.91 16.60 -21.30
C LEU A 21 -23.73 15.81 -21.89
N THR A 22 -23.35 16.08 -23.14
CA THR A 22 -22.22 15.38 -23.77
C THR A 22 -20.90 15.75 -23.11
N LEU A 23 -20.67 17.03 -22.78
CA LEU A 23 -19.50 17.46 -22.03
C LEU A 23 -19.45 16.84 -20.64
N GLY A 24 -20.55 16.86 -19.88
CA GLY A 24 -20.60 16.26 -18.55
C GLY A 24 -20.33 14.76 -18.58
N PHE A 25 -20.88 14.06 -19.57
CA PHE A 25 -20.67 12.62 -19.74
C PHE A 25 -19.23 12.28 -20.14
N THR A 26 -18.60 13.04 -21.05
CA THR A 26 -17.21 12.79 -21.45
C THR A 26 -16.24 13.07 -20.30
N PHE A 27 -16.43 14.18 -19.56
CA PHE A 27 -15.65 14.45 -18.36
C PHE A 27 -15.84 13.37 -17.28
N GLY A 28 -17.06 12.89 -17.09
CA GLY A 28 -17.35 11.79 -16.16
C GLY A 28 -16.70 10.47 -16.55
N LYS A 29 -16.65 10.15 -17.85
CA LYS A 29 -15.99 8.93 -18.34
C LYS A 29 -14.46 8.99 -18.19
N LEU A 30 -13.87 10.18 -18.33
CA LEU A 30 -12.43 10.40 -18.11
C LEU A 30 -12.07 10.40 -16.62
N ALA A 31 -13.04 10.68 -15.73
CA ALA A 31 -12.84 10.66 -14.30
C ALA A 31 -12.67 9.20 -13.80
N GLY A 32 -11.42 8.80 -13.57
CA GLY A 32 -11.05 7.48 -13.07
C GLY A 32 -10.18 6.65 -14.02
N GLU A 33 -9.97 7.13 -15.25
CA GLU A 33 -9.04 6.47 -16.17
C GLU A 33 -7.59 6.64 -15.69
N ILE A 34 -6.84 5.54 -15.72
CA ILE A 34 -5.42 5.55 -15.36
C ILE A 34 -4.62 5.86 -16.62
N ASN A 35 -3.97 7.02 -16.62
CA ASN A 35 -3.20 7.55 -17.74
C ASN A 35 -1.97 8.31 -17.19
N PRO A 36 -1.03 8.73 -18.04
CA PRO A 36 0.19 9.40 -17.58
C PRO A 36 -0.07 10.64 -16.71
N GLN A 37 -1.14 11.39 -16.96
CA GLN A 37 -1.50 12.60 -16.21
C GLN A 37 -1.99 12.29 -14.80
N THR A 38 -2.82 11.24 -14.64
CA THR A 38 -3.27 10.80 -13.32
C THR A 38 -2.13 10.20 -12.51
N ILE A 39 -1.19 9.51 -13.17
CA ILE A 39 0.06 9.03 -12.54
C ILE A 39 0.92 10.20 -12.06
N ASP A 40 1.15 11.23 -12.88
CA ASP A 40 1.92 12.42 -12.49
C ASP A 40 1.27 13.14 -11.30
N SER A 41 -0.06 13.24 -11.30
CA SER A 41 -0.81 13.85 -10.21
C SER A 41 -0.60 13.10 -8.89
N ALA A 42 -0.66 11.76 -8.93
CA ALA A 42 -0.41 10.93 -7.76
C ALA A 42 1.07 10.97 -7.33
N ALA A 43 1.99 10.94 -8.29
CA ALA A 43 3.44 11.01 -8.05
C ALA A 43 3.81 12.31 -7.32
N GLY A 44 3.20 13.43 -7.70
CA GLY A 44 3.37 14.72 -7.02
C GLY A 44 2.97 14.71 -5.54
N ILE A 45 1.94 13.94 -5.16
CA ILE A 45 1.51 13.81 -3.76
C ILE A 45 2.54 13.05 -2.93
N ILE A 46 3.17 12.02 -3.50
CA ILE A 46 4.14 11.17 -2.82
C ILE A 46 5.60 11.60 -3.05
N GLY A 47 5.82 12.71 -3.76
CA GLY A 47 7.16 13.26 -4.01
C GLY A 47 8.01 12.45 -4.99
N LEU A 48 7.39 11.75 -5.95
CA LEU A 48 8.07 10.97 -6.98
C LEU A 48 7.93 11.60 -8.37
N SER A 49 8.80 11.18 -9.28
CA SER A 49 8.76 11.58 -10.70
C SER A 49 9.09 10.38 -11.58
N PHE A 50 8.39 10.23 -12.71
CA PHE A 50 8.55 9.11 -13.62
C PHE A 50 8.74 9.60 -15.07
N SER A 51 9.59 8.91 -15.81
CA SER A 51 9.74 9.08 -17.25
C SER A 51 8.47 8.63 -18.01
N PRO A 52 8.30 9.06 -19.27
CA PRO A 52 7.16 8.60 -20.09
C PRO A 52 7.08 7.07 -20.22
N ALA A 53 8.21 6.38 -20.38
CA ALA A 53 8.26 4.92 -20.52
C ALA A 53 7.89 4.18 -19.23
N GLU A 54 8.30 4.71 -18.07
CA GLU A 54 7.91 4.16 -16.77
C GLU A 54 6.40 4.32 -16.55
N LYS A 55 5.82 5.48 -16.92
CA LYS A 55 4.37 5.71 -16.83
C LYS A 55 3.57 4.75 -17.69
N ASP A 56 3.97 4.57 -18.95
CA ASP A 56 3.35 3.62 -19.86
C ASP A 56 3.37 2.19 -19.29
N SER A 57 4.51 1.78 -18.74
CA SER A 57 4.69 0.46 -18.10
C SER A 57 3.82 0.27 -16.85
N MET A 58 3.46 1.35 -16.14
CA MET A 58 2.66 1.28 -14.91
C MET A 58 1.16 1.09 -15.16
N ILE A 59 0.62 1.56 -16.30
CA ILE A 59 -0.83 1.67 -16.54
C ILE A 59 -1.54 0.33 -16.25
N SER A 60 -1.13 -0.75 -16.92
CA SER A 60 -1.77 -2.07 -16.78
C SER A 60 -1.76 -2.58 -15.33
N ARG A 61 -0.67 -2.36 -14.60
CA ARG A 61 -0.53 -2.80 -13.20
C ARG A 61 -1.41 -1.96 -12.27
N LEU A 62 -1.46 -0.66 -12.49
CA LEU A 62 -2.31 0.24 -11.71
C LEU A 62 -3.80 -0.04 -11.94
N GLU A 63 -4.20 -0.35 -13.18
CA GLU A 63 -5.58 -0.77 -13.49
C GLU A 63 -5.94 -2.08 -12.79
N PHE A 64 -5.04 -3.06 -12.80
CA PHE A 64 -5.23 -4.30 -12.06
C PHE A 64 -5.36 -4.06 -10.55
N GLN A 65 -4.53 -3.18 -9.99
CA GLN A 65 -4.58 -2.83 -8.57
C GLN A 65 -5.91 -2.13 -8.21
N LEU A 66 -6.40 -1.23 -9.07
CA LEU A 66 -7.69 -0.57 -8.88
C LEU A 66 -8.83 -1.59 -8.82
N ARG A 67 -8.88 -2.54 -9.78
CA ARG A 67 -9.90 -3.60 -9.79
C ARG A 67 -9.89 -4.44 -8.52
N ASN A 68 -8.70 -4.78 -8.00
CA ASN A 68 -8.59 -5.54 -6.75
C ASN A 68 -9.10 -4.73 -5.54
N LEU A 69 -8.83 -3.43 -5.50
CA LEU A 69 -9.33 -2.55 -4.45
C LEU A 69 -10.86 -2.40 -4.54
N GLU A 70 -11.41 -2.28 -5.73
CA GLU A 70 -12.86 -2.25 -5.96
C GLU A 70 -13.53 -3.53 -5.48
N ALA A 71 -13.00 -4.70 -5.86
CA ALA A 71 -13.48 -5.99 -5.37
C ALA A 71 -13.41 -6.10 -3.83
N SER A 72 -12.35 -5.57 -3.21
CA SER A 72 -12.25 -5.53 -1.74
C SER A 72 -13.29 -4.60 -1.11
N ARG A 73 -13.68 -3.51 -1.79
CA ARG A 73 -14.69 -2.55 -1.29
C ARG A 73 -16.13 -3.04 -1.45
N GLU A 74 -16.36 -4.03 -2.31
CA GLU A 74 -17.67 -4.70 -2.41
C GLU A 74 -18.01 -5.49 -1.13
N TYR A 75 -16.99 -5.94 -0.40
CA TYR A 75 -17.18 -6.57 0.90
C TYR A 75 -17.64 -5.55 1.94
N LYS A 76 -18.84 -5.76 2.51
CA LYS A 76 -19.39 -4.91 3.57
C LYS A 76 -18.83 -5.31 4.93
N LEU A 77 -17.92 -4.48 5.44
CA LEU A 77 -17.39 -4.60 6.80
C LEU A 77 -18.20 -3.70 7.75
N ASP A 78 -18.68 -4.26 8.86
CA ASP A 78 -19.35 -3.49 9.91
C ASP A 78 -18.33 -2.58 10.65
N ASN A 79 -18.70 -1.34 10.95
CA ASN A 79 -17.85 -0.38 11.66
C ASN A 79 -17.48 -0.82 13.08
N SER A 80 -18.22 -1.77 13.67
CA SER A 80 -17.89 -2.41 14.94
C SER A 80 -16.71 -3.38 14.84
N ILE A 81 -16.35 -3.82 13.63
CA ILE A 81 -15.20 -4.70 13.40
C ILE A 81 -13.93 -3.85 13.39
N ALA A 82 -13.12 -4.00 14.43
CA ALA A 82 -11.83 -3.33 14.52
C ALA A 82 -10.90 -3.76 13.37
N PRO A 83 -10.03 -2.86 12.86
CA PRO A 83 -9.00 -3.25 11.92
C PRO A 83 -8.10 -4.35 12.51
N ALA A 84 -7.57 -5.22 11.65
CA ALA A 84 -6.61 -6.25 12.06
C ALA A 84 -5.27 -5.61 12.44
N LEU A 85 -5.20 -5.08 13.66
CA LEU A 85 -3.99 -4.49 14.26
C LEU A 85 -3.19 -5.50 15.08
N VAL A 86 -3.78 -6.68 15.36
CA VAL A 86 -3.11 -7.73 16.13
C VAL A 86 -2.10 -8.42 15.21
N PHE A 87 -0.84 -8.00 15.33
CA PHE A 87 0.27 -8.77 14.80
C PHE A 87 0.51 -9.98 15.70
N ASN A 88 0.09 -11.16 15.25
CA ASN A 88 0.47 -12.43 15.88
C ASN A 88 1.63 -13.03 15.07
N PRO A 89 2.88 -13.00 15.58
CA PRO A 89 4.04 -13.57 14.88
C PRO A 89 4.04 -15.09 14.87
N LEU A 90 3.17 -15.72 15.67
CA LEU A 90 3.12 -17.17 15.78
C LEU A 90 2.50 -17.77 14.52
N PRO A 91 3.15 -18.78 13.90
CA PRO A 91 2.57 -19.52 12.80
C PRO A 91 1.21 -20.13 13.17
N VAL A 92 0.36 -20.36 12.17
CA VAL A 92 -0.91 -21.04 12.38
C VAL A 92 -0.66 -22.43 12.98
N GLY A 93 -1.26 -22.71 14.13
CA GLY A 93 -1.09 -23.98 14.85
C GLY A 93 0.18 -24.09 15.70
N PHE A 94 0.93 -22.99 15.88
CA PHE A 94 2.07 -23.00 16.79
C PHE A 94 1.61 -23.06 18.25
N GLU A 95 2.09 -24.06 18.98
CA GLU A 95 1.95 -24.15 20.43
C GLU A 95 3.31 -23.97 21.10
N PRO A 96 3.50 -22.96 21.96
CA PRO A 96 4.74 -22.78 22.69
C PRO A 96 4.95 -23.93 23.68
N GLU A 97 6.16 -24.47 23.75
CA GLU A 97 6.54 -25.39 24.82
C GLU A 97 6.42 -24.66 26.17
N THR A 98 5.62 -25.22 27.08
CA THR A 98 5.35 -24.61 28.39
C THR A 98 6.27 -25.17 29.48
N ARG A 99 6.97 -26.27 29.19
CA ARG A 99 7.94 -26.85 30.11
C ARG A 99 9.17 -25.96 30.20
N GLN A 100 9.42 -25.41 31.38
CA GLN A 100 10.69 -24.76 31.67
C GLN A 100 11.80 -25.80 31.73
N MET A 101 12.71 -25.75 30.75
CA MET A 101 13.93 -26.56 30.75
C MET A 101 14.98 -25.92 31.66
N PRO A 102 15.94 -26.71 32.20
CA PRO A 102 17.13 -26.16 32.82
C PRO A 102 17.80 -25.17 31.85
N VAL A 103 18.29 -24.05 32.40
CA VAL A 103 18.99 -23.06 31.58
C VAL A 103 20.35 -23.65 31.20
N ASP A 104 20.53 -23.91 29.91
CA ASP A 104 21.82 -24.29 29.33
C ASP A 104 22.36 -23.09 28.54
N PHE A 105 23.34 -22.41 29.11
CA PHE A 105 24.00 -21.26 28.47
C PHE A 105 25.01 -21.69 27.40
N GLY A 106 25.30 -23.00 27.25
CA GLY A 106 26.29 -23.51 26.32
C GLY A 106 27.72 -23.03 26.61
N LEU A 107 28.00 -22.66 27.87
CA LEU A 107 29.35 -22.25 28.29
C LEU A 107 30.29 -23.45 28.25
N ALA A 108 31.51 -23.23 27.80
CA ALA A 108 32.54 -24.26 27.82
C ALA A 108 32.88 -24.61 29.28
N GLU A 109 32.87 -25.88 29.66
CA GLU A 109 33.20 -26.28 31.04
C GLU A 109 34.67 -26.03 31.41
N ASN A 110 35.54 -25.94 30.41
CA ASN A 110 36.98 -25.80 30.60
C ASN A 110 37.53 -24.75 29.66
N VAL A 111 37.93 -23.61 30.21
CA VAL A 111 38.59 -22.53 29.50
C VAL A 111 40.06 -22.50 29.92
N GLN A 112 40.96 -22.48 28.94
CA GLN A 112 42.40 -22.41 29.22
C GLN A 112 42.78 -20.99 29.60
N LEU A 113 43.49 -20.85 30.73
CA LEU A 113 44.01 -19.55 31.13
C LEU A 113 45.08 -19.08 30.13
N PRO A 114 44.98 -17.85 29.59
CA PRO A 114 46.01 -17.27 28.75
C PRO A 114 47.38 -17.25 29.45
N SER A 115 48.46 -17.40 28.68
CA SER A 115 49.81 -17.48 29.26
C SER A 115 50.31 -16.16 29.85
N ARG A 116 49.68 -15.02 29.53
CA ARG A 116 50.00 -13.71 30.09
C ARG A 116 48.75 -13.12 30.73
N ASP A 117 48.90 -12.58 31.94
CA ASP A 117 47.78 -11.99 32.69
C ASP A 117 47.07 -10.84 31.95
N VAL A 118 47.82 -10.07 31.14
CA VAL A 118 47.25 -8.98 30.34
C VAL A 118 46.24 -9.48 29.30
N ASP A 119 46.38 -10.72 28.86
CA ASP A 119 45.52 -11.30 27.82
C ASP A 119 44.13 -11.67 28.39
N ILE A 120 43.99 -11.83 29.71
CA ILE A 120 42.71 -12.11 30.39
C ILE A 120 41.70 -10.97 30.17
N ALA A 121 42.17 -9.72 30.13
CA ALA A 121 41.32 -8.55 29.90
C ALA A 121 40.69 -8.52 28.49
N TYR A 122 41.20 -9.34 27.57
CA TYR A 122 40.72 -9.47 26.20
C TYR A 122 39.94 -10.77 25.95
N THR A 123 39.80 -11.63 26.96
CA THR A 123 39.00 -12.86 26.90
C THR A 123 37.51 -12.51 26.82
N PRO A 124 36.72 -13.16 25.93
CA PRO A 124 35.30 -12.89 25.82
C PRO A 124 34.55 -13.30 27.10
N VAL A 125 33.48 -12.57 27.43
CA VAL A 125 32.74 -12.73 28.70
C VAL A 125 32.26 -14.17 28.95
N HIS A 126 31.88 -14.91 27.90
CA HIS A 126 31.43 -16.30 28.03
C HIS A 126 32.54 -17.27 28.47
N GLU A 127 33.81 -16.93 28.24
CA GLU A 127 34.95 -17.70 28.71
C GLU A 127 35.38 -17.31 30.14
N LEU A 128 34.99 -16.11 30.60
CA LEU A 128 35.24 -15.63 31.97
C LEU A 128 34.13 -15.99 32.97
N ALA A 129 32.98 -16.44 32.47
CA ALA A 129 31.79 -16.77 33.27
C ALA A 129 31.71 -18.25 33.68
N VAL A 130 32.79 -19.01 33.45
CA VAL A 130 32.94 -20.43 33.76
C VAL A 130 33.51 -20.63 35.15
#